data_AF-A0A6G9AWI8-F1
#
_entry.id   AF-A0A6G9AWI8-F1
#
_cell.length_a   1.000
_cell.length_b   1.000
_cell.length_c   1.000
_cell.angle_alpha   90.00
_cell.angle_beta   90.00
_cell.angle_gamma   90.00
#
_symmetry.space_group_name_H-M   'P 1'
#
loop_
_entity.id
_entity.type
_entity.pdbx_description
1 polymer ?
#
loop_
_entity_poly.entity_id
_entity_poly.type
_entity_poly.pdbx_seq_one_letter_code
_entity_poly.pdbx_strand_id
1 'polypeptide(L)'
;MKQNLLFLIIIAMMMIECRSTTDVLPTGVWSEGCVELGPYQGAYRLSGMCCAYLLIPKIELNQDRSFTVTGSYHAFTGAGFSNVPIQITGQLTSNGNELTIGYSLNSSPVTYRLTSGPAKLACFCGCD
;
A
#
# COMPACT_ATOMS: atom_id res chain seq x y z
N MET A 1 -13.17 32.04 42.64
CA MET A 1 -13.50 30.67 42.19
C MET A 1 -13.86 30.55 40.70
N LYS A 2 -14.48 31.55 40.04
CA LYS A 2 -14.84 31.49 38.60
C LYS A 2 -13.66 31.50 37.62
N GLN A 3 -12.53 32.09 38.00
CA GLN A 3 -11.38 32.30 37.11
C GLN A 3 -10.53 31.03 36.88
N ASN A 4 -10.52 30.11 37.84
CA ASN A 4 -9.81 28.83 37.73
C ASN A 4 -10.54 27.83 36.81
N LEU A 5 -11.86 28.01 36.61
CA LEU A 5 -12.67 27.14 35.74
C LEU A 5 -12.42 27.44 34.25
N LEU A 6 -12.20 28.71 33.91
CA LEU A 6 -11.89 29.14 32.53
C LEU A 6 -10.52 28.62 32.06
N PHE A 7 -9.54 28.51 32.95
CA PHE A 7 -8.22 27.97 32.62
C PHE A 7 -8.27 26.46 32.29
N LEU A 8 -9.12 25.69 32.98
CA LEU A 8 -9.28 24.25 32.73
C LEU A 8 -9.91 23.94 31.35
N ILE A 9 -10.82 24.81 30.87
CA ILE A 9 -11.47 24.63 29.57
C ILE A 9 -10.51 24.89 28.41
N ILE A 10 -9.63 25.89 28.55
CA ILE A 10 -8.62 26.22 27.51
C ILE A 10 -7.59 25.09 27.39
N ILE A 11 -7.17 24.49 28.51
CA ILE A 11 -6.26 23.34 28.51
C ILE A 11 -6.93 22.09 27.91
N ALA A 12 -8.23 21.87 28.17
CA ALA A 12 -8.97 20.77 27.57
C ALA A 12 -9.15 20.91 26.05
N MET A 13 -9.26 22.14 25.52
CA MET A 13 -9.36 22.39 24.08
C MET A 13 -8.03 22.18 23.34
N MET A 14 -6.88 22.33 24.00
CA MET A 14 -5.57 22.06 23.38
C MET A 14 -5.26 20.57 23.23
N MET A 15 -6.00 19.68 23.90
CA MET A 15 -5.82 18.22 23.76
C MET A 15 -6.70 17.59 22.66
N ILE A 16 -7.46 18.39 21.91
CA ILE A 16 -8.00 17.99 20.61
C ILE A 16 -6.89 18.19 19.56
N GLU A 17 -5.72 17.63 19.83
CA GLU A 17 -4.77 17.35 18.77
C GLU A 17 -5.48 16.35 17.87
N CYS A 18 -5.68 16.78 16.63
CA CYS A 18 -6.17 15.95 15.54
C CYS A 18 -5.23 14.75 15.45
N ARG A 19 -5.57 13.64 16.10
CA ARG A 19 -4.92 12.34 15.90
C ARG A 19 -5.22 11.94 14.47
N SER A 20 -4.40 12.44 13.55
CA SER A 20 -4.19 11.80 12.27
C SER A 20 -3.41 10.53 12.57
N THR A 21 -4.10 9.49 13.05
CA THR A 21 -3.59 8.13 13.02
C THR A 21 -3.51 7.72 11.55
N THR A 22 -2.50 8.22 10.84
CA THR A 22 -2.11 7.69 9.54
C THR A 22 -1.49 6.32 9.82
N ASP A 23 -2.31 5.28 9.73
CA ASP A 23 -1.82 3.91 9.75
C ASP A 23 -0.96 3.71 8.49
N VAL A 24 0.36 3.65 8.69
CA VAL A 24 1.31 3.35 7.61
C VAL A 24 1.21 1.86 7.32
N LEU A 25 0.60 1.54 6.19
CA LEU A 25 0.48 0.18 5.68
C LEU A 25 1.68 -0.18 4.78
N PRO A 26 2.09 -1.45 4.73
CA PRO A 26 2.23 -2.40 5.84
C PRO A 26 3.68 -2.52 6.29
N THR A 27 3.91 -2.70 7.59
CA THR A 27 5.25 -2.99 8.15
C THR A 27 5.75 -4.42 7.87
N GLY A 28 5.00 -5.22 7.11
CA GLY A 28 5.27 -6.65 6.87
C GLY A 28 4.96 -7.09 5.43
N VAL A 29 5.12 -8.38 5.18
CA VAL A 29 4.92 -9.01 3.86
C VAL A 29 3.48 -9.47 3.69
N TRP A 30 2.94 -9.30 2.49
CA TRP A 30 1.59 -9.70 2.11
C TRP A 30 1.61 -10.46 0.80
N SER A 31 0.71 -11.42 0.60
CA SER A 31 0.73 -12.24 -0.61
C SER A 31 -0.63 -12.75 -1.07
N GLU A 32 -0.68 -13.07 -2.35
CA GLU A 32 -1.75 -13.81 -3.03
C GLU A 32 -1.11 -14.77 -4.03
N GLY A 33 -1.24 -16.07 -3.79
CA GLY A 33 -0.60 -17.08 -4.64
C GLY A 33 0.92 -16.92 -4.64
N CYS A 34 1.48 -16.53 -5.79
CA CYS A 34 2.90 -16.22 -5.97
C CYS A 34 3.24 -14.73 -5.89
N VAL A 35 2.22 -13.86 -5.90
CA VAL A 35 2.41 -12.41 -5.83
C VAL A 35 2.64 -12.00 -4.39
N GLU A 36 3.64 -11.15 -4.18
CA GLU A 36 4.06 -10.72 -2.85
C GLU A 36 4.33 -9.21 -2.81
N LEU A 37 3.70 -8.50 -1.88
CA LEU A 37 4.05 -7.14 -1.50
C LEU A 37 4.96 -7.19 -0.28
N GLY A 38 6.15 -6.61 -0.39
CA GLY A 38 7.07 -6.49 0.74
C GLY A 38 7.80 -5.16 0.78
N PRO A 39 8.40 -4.79 1.93
CA PRO A 39 9.27 -3.62 2.04
C PRO A 39 10.47 -3.71 1.11
N TYR A 40 10.79 -2.61 0.41
CA TYR A 40 11.93 -2.53 -0.49
C TYR A 40 12.49 -1.10 -0.50
N GLN A 41 13.72 -0.91 -0.01
CA GLN A 41 14.46 0.36 -0.07
C GLN A 41 13.68 1.59 0.46
N GLY A 42 12.93 1.43 1.56
CA GLY A 42 12.13 2.52 2.13
C GLY A 42 10.79 2.76 1.42
N ALA A 43 10.44 1.91 0.47
CA ALA A 43 9.17 1.84 -0.25
C ALA A 43 8.63 0.40 -0.17
N TYR A 44 7.74 0.02 -1.10
CA TYR A 44 7.27 -1.35 -1.25
C TYR A 44 7.47 -1.85 -2.68
N ARG A 45 7.62 -3.17 -2.80
CA ARG A 45 7.69 -3.85 -4.08
C ARG A 45 6.64 -4.94 -4.14
N LEU A 46 5.76 -4.89 -5.15
CA LEU A 46 4.91 -6.02 -5.53
C LEU A 46 5.68 -6.88 -6.54
N SER A 47 6.00 -8.12 -6.16
CA SER A 47 6.80 -9.08 -6.92
C SER A 47 5.99 -10.34 -7.21
N GLY A 48 6.58 -11.30 -7.93
CA GLY A 48 5.92 -12.58 -8.26
C GLY A 48 4.96 -12.51 -9.45
N MET A 49 4.86 -11.34 -10.08
CA MET A 49 4.18 -11.17 -11.36
C MET A 49 5.09 -11.64 -12.50
N CYS A 50 4.50 -12.21 -13.54
CA CYS A 50 5.26 -12.69 -14.69
C CYS A 50 6.01 -11.57 -15.38
N CYS A 51 7.35 -11.69 -15.41
CA CYS A 51 8.26 -10.76 -16.07
C CYS A 51 8.09 -9.30 -15.63
N ALA A 52 7.52 -9.07 -14.45
CA ALA A 52 7.17 -7.73 -14.01
C ALA A 52 7.22 -7.55 -12.48
N TYR A 53 7.32 -6.30 -12.04
CA TYR A 53 7.14 -5.90 -10.65
C TYR A 53 6.57 -4.48 -10.57
N LEU A 54 5.97 -4.13 -9.44
CA LEU A 54 5.60 -2.74 -9.13
C LEU A 54 6.49 -2.22 -8.02
N LEU A 55 6.94 -0.96 -8.16
CA LEU A 55 7.41 -0.17 -7.04
C LEU A 55 6.29 0.76 -6.59
N ILE A 56 5.95 0.67 -5.31
CA ILE A 56 4.89 1.44 -4.68
C ILE A 56 5.56 2.30 -3.62
N PRO A 57 5.38 3.63 -3.61
CA PRO A 57 5.94 4.49 -2.57
C PRO A 57 5.37 4.11 -1.19
N LYS A 58 5.86 4.76 -0.13
CA LYS A 58 5.25 4.63 1.19
C LYS A 58 3.75 4.92 1.10
N ILE A 59 2.96 4.07 1.74
CA ILE A 59 1.51 4.11 1.72
C ILE A 59 1.05 4.70 3.05
N GLU A 60 0.29 5.77 2.95
CA GLU A 60 -0.47 6.32 4.07
C GLU A 60 -1.95 6.04 3.80
N LEU A 61 -2.60 5.38 4.74
CA LEU A 61 -4.03 5.17 4.64
C LEU A 61 -4.80 6.43 5.01
N ASN A 62 -5.87 6.69 4.26
CA ASN A 62 -6.88 7.65 4.64
C ASN A 62 -7.87 7.07 5.66
N GLN A 63 -8.89 7.84 6.03
CA GLN A 63 -9.88 7.49 7.05
C GLN A 63 -10.70 6.24 6.71
N ASP A 64 -10.94 5.98 5.43
CA ASP A 64 -11.61 4.78 4.91
C ASP A 64 -10.67 3.59 4.73
N ARG A 65 -9.41 3.70 5.19
CA ARG A 65 -8.37 2.65 5.07
C ARG A 65 -8.03 2.30 3.61
N SER A 66 -8.17 3.26 2.73
CA SER A 66 -7.77 3.19 1.34
C SER A 66 -6.55 4.07 1.06
N PHE A 67 -5.96 3.92 -0.11
CA PHE A 67 -4.93 4.82 -0.61
C PHE A 67 -5.00 4.92 -2.13
N THR A 68 -4.43 6.01 -2.65
CA THR A 68 -4.16 6.18 -4.07
C THR A 68 -2.78 6.83 -4.20
N VAL A 69 -1.88 6.16 -4.91
CA VAL A 69 -0.50 6.61 -5.09
C VAL A 69 -0.06 6.45 -6.53
N THR A 70 0.92 7.23 -6.96
CA THR A 70 1.62 7.00 -8.22
C THR A 70 2.86 6.15 -7.95
N GLY A 71 2.87 4.94 -8.52
CA GLY A 71 4.01 4.03 -8.48
C GLY A 71 4.62 3.83 -9.87
N SER A 72 5.48 2.81 -9.97
CA SER A 72 6.17 2.45 -11.21
C SER A 72 5.96 0.98 -11.53
N TYR A 73 5.38 0.70 -12.70
CA TYR A 73 5.29 -0.64 -13.26
C TYR A 73 6.53 -0.91 -14.11
N HIS A 74 7.21 -2.00 -13.78
CA HIS A 74 8.39 -2.45 -14.49
C HIS A 74 8.08 -3.79 -15.15
N ALA A 75 8.06 -3.80 -16.49
CA ALA A 75 7.92 -5.01 -17.28
C ALA A 75 9.17 -5.26 -18.11
N PHE A 76 9.63 -6.51 -18.10
CA PHE A 76 10.73 -6.97 -18.92
C PHE A 76 10.33 -7.01 -20.40
N THR A 77 11.21 -6.54 -21.27
CA THR A 77 10.97 -6.40 -22.71
C THR A 77 11.97 -7.19 -23.56
N GLY A 78 12.75 -8.11 -22.96
CA GLY A 78 13.86 -8.82 -23.62
C GLY A 78 15.17 -8.05 -23.63
N ALA A 79 15.13 -6.71 -23.72
CA ALA A 79 16.31 -5.85 -23.69
C ALA A 79 16.59 -5.20 -22.30
N GLY A 80 15.69 -5.42 -21.34
CA GLY A 80 15.72 -4.79 -20.02
C GLY A 80 14.32 -4.57 -19.47
N PHE A 81 14.18 -3.70 -18.47
CA PHE A 81 12.89 -3.32 -17.91
C PHE A 81 12.43 -1.97 -18.46
N SER A 82 11.20 -1.94 -18.97
CA SER A 82 10.46 -0.70 -19.14
C SER A 82 10.09 -0.11 -17.77
N ASN A 83 9.83 1.19 -17.71
CA ASN A 83 9.30 1.84 -16.51
C ASN A 83 8.11 2.70 -16.92
N VAL A 84 6.93 2.34 -16.43
CA VAL A 84 5.68 3.02 -16.72
C VAL A 84 5.10 3.56 -15.42
N PRO A 85 4.98 4.89 -15.24
CA PRO A 85 4.30 5.44 -14.08
C PRO A 85 2.82 5.03 -14.11
N ILE A 86 2.30 4.56 -12.98
CA ILE A 86 0.95 4.03 -12.90
C ILE A 86 0.26 4.48 -11.61
N GLN A 87 -1.03 4.78 -11.69
CA GLN A 87 -1.85 5.01 -10.52
C GLN A 87 -2.24 3.67 -9.91
N ILE A 88 -1.95 3.52 -8.62
CA ILE A 88 -2.22 2.33 -7.83
C ILE A 88 -3.19 2.73 -6.72
N THR A 89 -4.29 2.01 -6.63
CA THR A 89 -5.24 2.13 -5.53
C THR A 89 -5.12 0.93 -4.62
N GLY A 90 -5.53 1.10 -3.37
CA GLY A 90 -5.71 -0.05 -2.51
C GLY A 90 -6.66 0.22 -1.36
N GLN A 91 -7.11 -0.86 -0.75
CA GLN A 91 -8.10 -0.87 0.32
C GLN A 91 -7.72 -1.97 1.30
N LEU A 92 -7.57 -1.59 2.57
CA LEU A 92 -7.45 -2.55 3.67
C LEU A 92 -8.83 -2.80 4.26
N THR A 93 -9.17 -4.07 4.48
CA THR A 93 -10.42 -4.44 5.14
C THR A 93 -10.48 -3.91 6.57
N SER A 94 -11.69 -3.69 7.11
CA SER A 94 -11.87 -3.17 8.48
C SER A 94 -11.25 -4.03 9.58
N ASN A 95 -11.06 -5.33 9.33
CA ASN A 95 -10.37 -6.24 10.25
C ASN A 95 -8.84 -6.26 10.06
N GLY A 96 -8.30 -5.59 9.04
CA GLY A 96 -6.87 -5.53 8.76
C GLY A 96 -6.26 -6.82 8.20
N ASN A 97 -7.06 -7.76 7.71
CA ASN A 97 -6.60 -9.08 7.30
C ASN A 97 -6.39 -9.23 5.78
N GLU A 98 -7.02 -8.38 4.97
CA GLU A 98 -6.95 -8.43 3.52
C GLU A 98 -6.66 -7.03 2.96
N LEU A 99 -5.62 -6.94 2.14
CA LEU A 99 -5.21 -5.75 1.41
C LEU A 99 -5.51 -5.96 -0.07
N THR A 100 -6.47 -5.21 -0.60
CA THR A 100 -6.70 -5.16 -2.04
C THR A 100 -5.81 -4.11 -2.68
N ILE A 101 -5.14 -4.44 -3.78
CA ILE A 101 -4.36 -3.51 -4.61
C ILE A 101 -4.91 -3.57 -6.03
N GLY A 102 -5.17 -2.41 -6.64
CA GLY A 102 -5.68 -2.27 -7.99
C GLY A 102 -4.87 -1.29 -8.82
N TYR A 103 -4.72 -1.56 -10.11
CA TYR A 103 -4.16 -0.64 -11.10
C TYR A 103 -4.64 -1.02 -12.51
N SER A 104 -4.33 -0.21 -13.53
CA SER A 104 -4.75 -0.48 -14.91
C SER A 104 -3.58 -0.43 -15.89
N LEU A 105 -3.39 -1.51 -16.65
CA LEU A 105 -2.43 -1.57 -17.76
C LEU A 105 -3.18 -1.43 -19.07
N ASN A 106 -2.91 -0.38 -19.86
CA ASN A 106 -3.59 -0.13 -21.13
C ASN A 106 -5.13 -0.23 -21.02
N SER A 107 -5.70 0.39 -19.99
CA SER A 107 -7.13 0.36 -19.65
C SER A 107 -7.68 -1.00 -19.18
N SER A 108 -6.85 -2.03 -19.07
CA SER A 108 -7.23 -3.32 -18.49
C SER A 108 -6.96 -3.33 -16.98
N PRO A 109 -7.98 -3.48 -16.13
CA PRO A 109 -7.80 -3.50 -14.68
C PRO A 109 -7.09 -4.77 -14.23
N VAL A 110 -6.19 -4.63 -13.26
CA VAL A 110 -5.50 -5.70 -12.56
C VAL A 110 -5.73 -5.49 -11.07
N THR A 111 -6.13 -6.56 -10.37
CA THR A 111 -6.45 -6.52 -8.94
C THR A 111 -5.83 -7.71 -8.23
N TYR A 112 -5.24 -7.45 -7.06
CA TYR A 112 -4.74 -8.46 -6.13
C TYR A 112 -5.42 -8.32 -4.78
N ARG A 113 -5.73 -9.44 -4.12
CA ARG A 113 -6.33 -9.57 -2.79
C ARG A 113 -5.32 -10.26 -1.87
N LEU A 114 -4.43 -9.47 -1.31
CA LEU A 114 -3.30 -9.96 -0.52
C LEU A 114 -3.72 -10.23 0.93
N THR A 115 -3.17 -11.28 1.51
CA THR A 115 -3.28 -11.58 2.95
C THR A 115 -1.91 -11.48 3.61
N SER A 116 -1.88 -11.27 4.93
CA SER A 116 -0.62 -11.18 5.67
C SER A 116 0.18 -12.49 5.59
N GLY A 117 1.47 -12.36 5.29
CA GLY A 117 2.41 -13.46 5.18
C GLY A 117 3.06 -13.58 3.79
N PRO A 118 4.18 -14.33 3.70
CA PRO A 118 4.92 -14.53 2.46
C PRO A 118 4.15 -15.40 1.47
N ALA A 119 4.47 -15.24 0.18
CA ALA A 119 3.92 -16.08 -0.87
C ALA A 119 4.28 -17.55 -0.65
N LYS A 120 3.30 -18.44 -0.87
CA LYS A 120 3.48 -19.89 -0.67
C LYS A 120 3.75 -20.65 -1.98
N LEU A 121 3.63 -19.96 -3.11
CA LEU A 121 3.82 -20.50 -4.45
C LEU A 121 4.92 -19.71 -5.16
N ALA A 122 5.63 -20.37 -6.06
CA ALA A 122 6.52 -19.73 -7.01
C ALA A 122 5.90 -19.87 -8.41
N CYS A 123 5.62 -18.76 -9.07
CA CYS A 123 5.16 -18.77 -10.47
C CYS A 123 6.37 -18.78 -11.40
N PHE A 124 6.41 -19.75 -12.32
CA PHE A 124 7.40 -19.79 -13.38
C PHE A 124 6.78 -19.26 -14.67
N CYS A 125 7.38 -18.21 -15.23
CA CYS A 125 6.78 -17.49 -16.35
C CYS A 125 7.62 -17.50 -17.63
N GLY A 126 8.74 -18.24 -17.69
CA GLY A 126 9.54 -18.41 -18.92
C GLY A 126 9.91 -17.10 -19.62
N CYS A 127 10.34 -16.09 -18.85
CA CYS A 127 10.72 -14.79 -19.40
C CYS A 127 12.11 -14.90 -20.03
N ASP A 128 12.18 -14.96 -21.35
CA ASP A 128 13.41 -14.90 -22.15
C ASP A 128 13.70 -13.47 -22.65
#